data_AF-A0A5C7LTB2-F1
#
_entry.id   AF-A0A5C7LTB2-F1
#
_cell.length_a   1.000
_cell.length_b   1.000
_cell.length_c   1.000
_cell.angle_alpha   90.00
_cell.angle_beta   90.00
_cell.angle_gamma   90.00
#
_symmetry.space_group_name_H-M   'P 1'
#
loop_
_entity.id
_entity.type
_entity.pdbx_description
1 polymer ?
#
loop_
_entity_poly.entity_id
_entity_poly.type
_entity_poly.pdbx_seq_one_letter_code
_entity_poly.pdbx_strand_id
1 'polypeptide(L)' 'MESTMAAEDAVQERMLRWFEYLHLPPALQEISKPFGELAKSICRSVPGGPERTVSLRKLLEAKDAAVRAKLNPGC' A
#
# COMPACT_ATOMS: atom_id res chain seq x y z
N MET A 1 -4.35 24.12 -16.19
CA MET A 1 -4.97 22.87 -15.71
C MET A 1 -3.94 21.78 -15.38
N GLU A 2 -2.69 21.87 -15.85
CA GLU A 2 -1.64 20.87 -15.52
C GLU A 2 -1.06 20.96 -14.09
N SER A 3 -1.11 22.14 -13.45
CA SER A 3 -0.33 22.39 -12.23
C SER A 3 -0.89 21.77 -10.95
N THR A 4 -2.07 21.14 -10.97
CA THR A 4 -2.71 20.58 -9.76
C THR A 4 -2.53 19.05 -9.63
N MET A 5 -2.29 18.31 -10.72
CA MET A 5 -2.17 16.84 -10.68
C MET A 5 -0.85 16.36 -10.06
N ALA A 6 0.26 17.10 -10.24
CA ALA A 6 1.58 16.69 -9.73
C ALA A 6 1.67 16.63 -8.19
N ALA A 7 0.88 17.45 -7.48
CA ALA A 7 0.90 17.47 -6.02
C ALA A 7 0.20 16.23 -5.41
N GLU A 8 -0.85 15.72 -6.07
CA GLU A 8 -1.57 14.52 -5.62
C GLU A 8 -0.74 13.26 -5.83
N ASP A 9 -0.03 13.16 -6.95
CA ASP A 9 0.90 12.06 -7.23
C ASP A 9 1.99 11.95 -6.14
N ALA A 10 2.55 13.08 -5.72
CA ALA A 10 3.56 13.11 -4.66
C ALA A 10 3.01 12.67 -3.29
N VAL A 11 1.75 12.97 -2.97
CA VAL A 11 1.12 12.51 -1.72
C VAL A 11 0.88 11.00 -1.75
N GLN A 12 0.51 10.48 -2.92
CA GLN A 12 0.18 9.06 -3.11
C GLN A 12 1.45 8.20 -3.15
N GLU A 13 2.55 8.69 -3.72
CA GLU A 13 3.87 8.06 -3.59
C GLU A 13 4.33 7.97 -2.12
N ARG A 14 4.03 8.98 -1.29
CA ARG A 14 4.34 8.90 0.16
C ARG A 14 3.61 7.76 0.87
N MET A 15 2.49 7.25 0.33
CA MET A 15 1.82 6.08 0.93
C MET A 15 2.59 4.78 0.70
N LEU A 16 3.41 4.68 -0.35
CA LEU A 16 4.17 3.46 -0.67
C LEU A 16 5.14 3.06 0.45
N ARG A 17 5.63 4.02 1.25
CA ARG A 17 6.47 3.74 2.41
C ARG A 17 5.82 2.80 3.44
N TRP A 18 4.49 2.82 3.54
CA TRP A 18 3.74 1.97 4.48
C TRP A 18 3.61 0.54 3.97
N PHE A 19 3.98 0.28 2.72
CA PHE A 19 4.06 -1.04 2.12
C PHE A 19 5.47 -1.62 2.09
N GLU A 20 6.46 -0.92 2.65
CA GLU A 20 7.79 -1.48 2.86
C GLU A 20 7.68 -2.70 3.78
N TYR A 21 8.34 -3.79 3.39
CA TYR A 21 8.28 -5.06 4.10
C TYR A 21 9.64 -5.58 4.52
N LEU A 22 10.74 -5.04 3.96
CA LEU A 22 12.10 -5.52 4.24
C LEU A 22 12.52 -5.38 5.72
N HIS A 23 11.88 -4.47 6.46
CA HIS A 23 12.12 -4.29 7.88
C HIS A 23 11.44 -5.34 8.77
N LEU A 24 10.54 -6.16 8.21
CA LEU A 24 9.80 -7.19 8.94
C LEU A 24 10.62 -8.50 9.02
N PRO A 25 10.36 -9.37 10.00
CA PRO A 25 10.90 -10.74 10.01
C PRO A 25 10.46 -11.53 8.77
N PRO A 26 11.26 -12.50 8.26
CA PRO A 26 10.99 -13.22 7.01
C PRO A 26 9.57 -13.81 6.90
N ALA A 27 9.05 -14.39 7.98
CA ALA A 27 7.71 -14.97 8.01
C ALA A 27 6.57 -13.96 7.76
N LEU A 28 6.78 -12.68 8.10
CA LEU A 28 5.82 -11.61 7.85
C LEU A 28 6.07 -10.92 6.50
N GLN A 29 7.30 -10.96 6.00
CA GLN A 29 7.63 -10.46 4.65
C GLN A 29 6.82 -11.21 3.59
N GLU A 30 6.71 -12.54 3.70
CA GLU A 30 5.94 -13.37 2.77
C GLU A 30 4.47 -12.93 2.66
N ILE A 31 3.88 -12.43 3.76
CA ILE A 31 2.51 -11.90 3.77
C ILE A 31 2.46 -10.46 3.25
N SER A 32 3.39 -9.61 3.66
CA SER A 32 3.36 -8.16 3.36
C SER A 32 3.81 -7.84 1.92
N LYS A 33 4.77 -8.59 1.37
CA LYS A 33 5.33 -8.42 0.01
C LYS A 33 4.28 -8.29 -1.10
N PRO A 34 3.29 -9.20 -1.25
CA PRO A 34 2.30 -9.08 -2.33
C PRO A 34 1.47 -7.79 -2.26
N PHE A 35 1.20 -7.27 -1.06
CA PHE A 35 0.51 -5.98 -0.91
C PHE A 35 1.37 -4.82 -1.41
N GLY A 36 2.68 -4.84 -1.14
CA GLY A 36 3.59 -3.81 -1.64
C GLY A 36 3.80 -3.86 -3.15
N GLU A 37 3.85 -5.06 -3.74
CA GLU A 37 3.91 -5.22 -5.19
C GLU A 37 2.62 -4.72 -5.86
N LEU A 38 1.46 -5.04 -5.28
CA LEU A 38 0.16 -4.57 -5.77
C LEU A 38 0.03 -3.05 -5.63
N ALA A 39 0.46 -2.45 -4.52
CA ALA A 39 0.46 -0.99 -4.33
C ALA A 39 1.29 -0.28 -5.41
N LYS A 40 2.49 -0.81 -5.70
CA LYS A 40 3.33 -0.30 -6.80
C LYS A 40 2.65 -0.45 -8.17
N SER A 41 1.96 -1.57 -8.40
CA SER A 41 1.20 -1.80 -9.63
C SER A 41 0.05 -0.80 -9.79
N ILE A 42 -0.70 -0.52 -8.73
CA ILE A 42 -1.77 0.48 -8.73
C ILE A 42 -1.23 1.86 -9.09
N CYS A 43 -0.12 2.28 -8.49
CA CYS A 43 0.49 3.58 -8.81
C CYS A 43 1.00 3.68 -10.26
N ARG A 44 1.46 2.57 -10.84
CA ARG A 44 1.90 2.52 -12.25
C ARG A 44 0.75 2.53 -13.26
N SER A 45 -0.35 1.85 -12.93
CA SER A 45 -1.45 1.61 -13.88
C SER A 45 -2.61 2.59 -13.75
N VAL A 46 -2.78 3.21 -12.57
CA VAL A 46 -3.90 4.12 -12.28
C VAL A 46 -3.35 5.53 -12.06
N PRO A 47 -3.86 6.55 -12.77
CA PRO A 47 -3.45 7.92 -12.57
C PRO A 47 -3.78 8.43 -11.17
N GLY A 48 -3.10 9.50 -10.75
CA GLY A 48 -3.38 10.20 -9.52
C GLY A 48 -4.84 10.63 -9.40
N GLY A 49 -5.35 10.57 -8.17
CA GLY A 49 -6.74 10.93 -7.89
C GLY A 49 -7.34 10.26 -6.66
N PRO A 50 -8.59 10.63 -6.31
CA PRO A 50 -9.24 10.23 -5.06
C PRO A 50 -9.44 8.72 -4.96
N GLU A 51 -9.91 8.05 -6.02
CA GLU A 51 -10.15 6.60 -6.02
C GLU A 51 -8.86 5.79 -5.87
N ARG A 52 -7.76 6.25 -6.46
CA ARG A 52 -6.45 5.61 -6.25
C ARG A 52 -6.02 5.72 -4.78
N THR A 53 -6.24 6.87 -4.15
CA THR A 53 -5.97 7.04 -2.71
C THR A 53 -6.83 6.11 -1.86
N VAL A 54 -8.13 5.99 -2.18
CA VAL A 54 -9.03 5.05 -1.51
C VAL A 54 -8.55 3.62 -1.68
N SER A 55 -8.17 3.23 -2.89
CA SER A 55 -7.61 1.91 -3.19
C SER A 55 -6.37 1.60 -2.36
N LEU A 56 -5.41 2.54 -2.28
CA LEU A 56 -4.19 2.37 -1.47
C LEU A 56 -4.48 2.29 0.04
N ARG A 57 -5.45 3.05 0.56
CA ARG A 57 -5.85 2.98 1.98
C ARG A 57 -6.47 1.63 2.31
N LYS A 58 -7.41 1.17 1.50
CA LYS A 58 -8.05 -0.15 1.66
C LYS A 58 -7.03 -1.29 1.58
N LEU A 59 -6.07 -1.16 0.67
CA LEU A 59 -5.00 -2.16 0.54
C LEU A 59 -4.08 -2.18 1.77
N LEU A 60 -3.78 -1.02 2.36
CA LEU A 60 -2.99 -0.92 3.59
C LEU A 60 -3.71 -1.56 4.77
N GLU A 61 -5.00 -1.28 4.94
CA GLU A 61 -5.85 -1.91 5.97
C GLU A 61 -5.88 -3.45 5.81
N ALA A 62 -6.02 -3.94 4.57
CA ALA A 62 -5.99 -5.37 4.29
C ALA A 62 -4.63 -6.01 4.61
N LYS A 63 -3.53 -5.34 4.28
CA LYS A 63 -2.17 -5.77 4.62
C LYS A 63 -2.00 -5.90 6.13
N ASP A 64 -2.39 -4.88 6.89
CA ASP A 64 -2.25 -4.86 8.35
C ASP A 64 -3.13 -5.94 9.01
N ALA A 65 -4.34 -6.18 8.49
CA ALA A 65 -5.20 -7.28 8.94
C ALA A 65 -4.57 -8.65 8.68
N ALA A 66 -3.99 -8.88 7.50
CA ALA A 66 -3.31 -10.13 7.16
C ALA A 66 -2.07 -10.38 8.04
N VAL A 67 -1.24 -9.35 8.26
CA VAL A 67 -0.08 -9.44 9.15
C VAL A 67 -0.53 -9.72 10.59
N ARG A 68 -1.60 -9.08 11.08
CA ARG A 68 -2.16 -9.33 12.41
C ARG A 68 -2.69 -10.75 12.55
N ALA A 69 -3.40 -11.26 11.55
CA ALA A 69 -3.90 -12.63 11.53
C ALA A 69 -2.75 -13.65 11.53
N LYS A 70 -1.62 -13.34 10.89
CA LYS A 70 -0.41 -14.19 10.94
C LYS A 70 0.24 -14.23 12.33
N LEU A 71 0.15 -13.13 13.09
CA LEU A 71 0.68 -13.05 14.46
C LEU A 71 -0.27 -13.67 15.48
N ASN A 72 -1.57 -13.37 15.38
CA ASN A 72 -2.62 -13.80 16.30
C ASN A 72 -3.84 -14.32 15.52
N PRO A 73 -3.83 -15.59 15.09
CA PRO A 73 -4.96 -16.18 14.38
C PRO A 73 -6.10 -16.48 15.39
N GLY A 74 -6.99 -15.51 15.64
CA GLY A 74 -8.15 -15.72 16.53
C GLY A 74 -8.91 -14.50 17.05
N CYS A 75 -8.91 -13.37 16.33
CA CYS A 75 -9.85 -12.26 16.61
C CYS A 75 -11.01 -12.27 15.62
#